data_AF-A0A1Q3N684-F1
#
_entry.id   AF-A0A1Q3N684-F1
#
_cell.length_a   1.000
_cell.length_b   1.000
_cell.length_c   1.000
_cell.angle_alpha   90.00
_cell.angle_beta   90.00
_cell.angle_gamma   90.00
#
_symmetry.space_group_name_H-M   'P 1'
#
loop_
_entity.id
_entity.type
_entity.pdbx_description
1 polymer ?
#
loop_
_entity_poly.entity_id
_entity_poly.type
_entity_poly.pdbx_seq_one_letter_code
_entity_poly.pdbx_strand_id
1 'polypeptide(L)'
;QVGEPLYYNSIMASGSDSHGLYKKQRLVPFGEYIPLSGMLKWVLPAMQNDISMSGFSRGEANQKPLTIKGHALAAAICYEVAYPNLTRRNAMNSDFLITVSNDAWFTGTAGPWQHLQMVQMRAKENGRWFIRATNTGVTAFIDHNGHIVKQAPLDQEFVLRGD
;
A
#
# COMPACT_ATOMS: atom_id res chain seq x y z
N GLN A 1 -22.29 -10.92 23.62
CA GLN A 1 -21.34 -9.79 23.50
C GLN A 1 -21.10 -9.57 22.03
N VAL A 2 -21.58 -8.45 21.48
CA VAL A 2 -21.27 -8.05 20.10
C VAL A 2 -19.82 -7.57 20.12
N GLY A 3 -18.92 -8.28 19.45
CA GLY A 3 -17.50 -7.88 19.38
C GLY A 3 -17.35 -6.52 18.70
N GLU A 4 -16.33 -5.75 19.09
CA GLU A 4 -16.07 -4.46 18.46
C GLU A 4 -15.79 -4.62 16.95
N PRO A 5 -16.28 -3.69 16.11
CA PRO A 5 -16.07 -3.76 14.67
C PRO A 5 -14.58 -3.60 14.31
N LEU A 6 -14.10 -4.43 13.37
CA LEU A 6 -12.74 -4.38 12.86
C LEU A 6 -12.63 -3.41 11.68
N TYR A 7 -11.68 -2.47 11.74
CA TYR A 7 -11.41 -1.50 10.67
C TYR A 7 -10.15 -1.90 9.88
N TYR A 8 -10.16 -1.81 8.54
CA TYR A 8 -9.01 -2.18 7.71
C TYR A 8 -8.67 -1.10 6.68
N ASN A 9 -7.37 -0.82 6.51
CA ASN A 9 -6.88 -0.11 5.33
C ASN A 9 -6.88 -1.09 4.15
N SER A 10 -7.63 -0.80 3.09
CA SER A 10 -7.92 -1.79 2.05
C SER A 10 -7.91 -1.20 0.63
N ILE A 11 -7.57 -2.03 -0.36
CA ILE A 11 -7.77 -1.78 -1.79
C ILE A 11 -8.86 -2.75 -2.28
N MET A 12 -9.84 -2.25 -3.01
CA MET A 12 -10.92 -3.05 -3.60
C MET A 12 -10.89 -2.93 -5.12
N ALA A 13 -11.06 -4.06 -5.82
CA ALA A 13 -11.34 -4.08 -7.25
C ALA A 13 -12.84 -4.29 -7.46
N SER A 14 -13.45 -3.49 -8.35
CA SER A 14 -14.89 -3.50 -8.64
C SER A 14 -15.14 -3.18 -10.12
N GLY A 15 -16.20 -3.75 -10.70
CA GLY A 15 -16.55 -3.63 -12.12
C GLY A 15 -17.05 -4.96 -12.70
N SER A 16 -17.46 -5.00 -13.98
CA SER A 16 -17.98 -6.21 -14.64
C SER A 16 -17.01 -7.41 -14.56
N ASP A 17 -15.73 -7.13 -14.76
CA ASP A 17 -14.66 -8.13 -14.83
C ASP A 17 -13.58 -7.86 -13.77
N SER A 18 -13.98 -7.32 -12.62
CA SER A 18 -13.05 -6.93 -11.56
C SER A 18 -13.61 -7.22 -10.19
N HIS A 19 -12.86 -7.99 -9.40
CA HIS A 19 -13.27 -8.37 -8.06
C HIS A 19 -12.05 -8.61 -7.16
N GLY A 20 -12.26 -8.46 -5.86
CA GLY A 20 -11.26 -8.74 -4.84
C GLY A 20 -11.12 -7.60 -3.85
N LEU A 21 -10.64 -7.95 -2.67
CA LEU A 21 -10.36 -7.02 -1.59
C LEU A 21 -9.02 -7.42 -0.97
N TYR A 22 -8.10 -6.48 -0.94
CA TYR A 22 -6.84 -6.61 -0.23
C TYR A 22 -6.86 -5.71 1.01
N LYS A 23 -6.55 -6.28 2.16
CA LYS A 23 -6.43 -5.61 3.46
C LYS A 23 -4.95 -5.53 3.82
N LYS A 24 -4.49 -4.36 4.25
CA LYS A 24 -3.10 -4.09 4.62
C LYS A 24 -2.60 -5.08 5.68
N GLN A 25 -1.47 -5.75 5.42
CA GLN A 25 -0.88 -6.79 6.26
C GLN A 25 0.20 -6.23 7.21
N ARG A 26 0.93 -5.18 6.80
CA ARG A 26 1.92 -4.47 7.61
C ARG A 26 1.47 -3.03 7.84
N LEU A 27 1.04 -2.78 9.07
CA LEU A 27 0.65 -1.45 9.52
C LEU A 27 1.88 -0.61 9.87
N VAL A 28 1.76 0.70 9.71
CA VAL A 28 2.78 1.67 10.10
C VAL A 28 2.72 1.90 11.62
N PRO A 29 3.83 1.69 12.36
CA PRO A 29 3.89 2.01 13.78
C PRO A 29 3.60 3.50 14.03
N PHE A 30 2.86 3.82 15.07
CA PHE A 30 2.45 5.17 15.51
C PHE A 30 1.53 5.95 14.54
N GLY A 31 1.35 5.49 13.30
CA GLY A 31 0.36 6.03 12.36
C GLY A 31 -0.93 5.21 12.26
N GLU A 32 -0.81 3.87 12.25
CA GLU A 32 -1.96 2.96 12.09
C GLU A 32 -2.19 2.07 13.32
N TYR A 33 -1.21 1.97 14.23
CA TYR A 33 -1.34 1.32 15.54
C TYR A 33 -0.28 1.84 16.53
N ILE A 34 -0.54 1.74 17.84
CA ILE A 34 0.42 2.10 18.90
C ILE A 34 1.16 0.84 19.39
N PRO A 35 2.49 0.74 19.21
CA PRO A 35 3.31 -0.29 19.85
C PRO A 35 3.19 -0.19 21.38
N LEU A 36 3.06 -1.32 22.08
CA LEU A 36 3.01 -1.37 23.55
C LEU A 36 1.85 -0.56 24.18
N SER A 37 0.72 -0.44 23.48
CA SER A 37 -0.46 0.32 23.93
C SER A 37 -0.91 0.00 25.36
N GLY A 38 -0.71 -1.23 25.85
CA GLY A 38 -1.00 -1.62 27.24
C GLY A 38 -0.09 -0.99 28.31
N MET A 39 1.16 -0.67 27.98
CA MET A 39 2.17 -0.13 28.91
C MET A 39 2.23 1.40 28.89
N LEU A 40 1.74 2.04 27.81
CA LEU A 40 1.76 3.49 27.60
C LEU A 40 0.46 4.22 28.01
N LYS A 41 -0.55 3.48 28.50
CA LYS A 41 -1.86 4.06 28.89
C LYS A 41 -1.77 5.17 29.94
N TRP A 42 -0.75 5.15 30.79
CA TRP A 42 -0.56 6.09 31.90
C TRP A 42 0.17 7.39 31.52
N VAL A 43 0.80 7.45 30.33
CA VAL A 43 1.65 8.60 29.92
C VAL A 43 0.91 9.55 28.97
N LEU A 44 -0.08 9.05 28.21
CA LEU A 44 -0.72 9.82 27.13
C LEU A 44 -2.26 9.84 27.23
N PRO A 45 -2.86 10.55 28.23
CA PRO A 45 -4.30 10.65 28.38
C PRO A 45 -5.01 11.33 27.20
N ALA A 46 -4.33 12.28 26.54
CA ALA A 46 -4.87 13.02 25.39
C ALA A 46 -4.99 12.16 24.11
N MET A 47 -4.38 10.98 24.07
CA MET A 47 -4.38 10.08 22.91
C MET A 47 -5.49 9.02 22.96
N GLN A 48 -6.38 9.08 23.96
CA GLN A 48 -7.44 8.10 24.20
C GLN A 48 -8.74 8.39 23.41
N ASN A 49 -8.92 9.61 22.89
CA ASN A 49 -10.19 10.10 22.34
C ASN A 49 -10.27 10.14 20.81
N ASP A 50 -9.25 9.65 20.10
CA ASP A 50 -9.28 9.62 18.64
C ASP A 50 -9.81 8.27 18.17
N ILE A 51 -10.96 8.25 17.50
CA ILE A 51 -11.57 7.01 16.94
C ILE A 51 -10.65 6.37 15.89
N SER A 52 -9.69 7.12 15.34
CA SER A 52 -8.57 6.62 14.54
C SER A 52 -7.59 5.71 15.32
N MET A 53 -7.66 5.69 16.66
CA MET A 53 -6.80 4.91 17.56
C MET A 53 -7.43 3.59 18.03
N SER A 54 -8.64 3.21 17.57
CA SER A 54 -9.15 1.83 17.73
C SER A 54 -8.30 0.79 16.98
N GLY A 55 -7.36 1.26 16.15
CA GLY A 55 -6.33 0.48 15.51
C GLY A 55 -6.86 -0.17 14.24
N PHE A 56 -6.22 0.10 13.11
CA PHE A 56 -6.47 -0.72 11.95
C PHE A 56 -6.11 -2.17 12.28
N SER A 57 -6.95 -3.09 11.81
CA SER A 57 -6.74 -4.51 11.88
C SER A 57 -5.82 -4.96 10.76
N ARG A 58 -5.02 -5.99 11.04
CA ARG A 58 -4.09 -6.56 10.07
C ARG A 58 -4.82 -7.53 9.15
N GLY A 59 -4.62 -7.38 7.84
CA GLY A 59 -5.08 -8.35 6.87
C GLY A 59 -4.36 -9.70 7.01
N GLU A 60 -5.05 -10.76 6.58
CA GLU A 60 -4.53 -12.13 6.57
C GLU A 60 -3.27 -12.28 5.72
N ALA A 61 -2.39 -13.21 6.07
CA ALA A 61 -1.09 -13.38 5.41
C ALA A 61 -1.18 -13.98 3.98
N ASN A 62 -2.25 -14.71 3.68
CA ASN A 62 -2.45 -15.49 2.46
C ASN A 62 -3.59 -14.93 1.57
N GLN A 63 -3.76 -13.60 1.57
CA GLN A 63 -4.77 -12.95 0.74
C GLN A 63 -4.50 -13.19 -0.76
N LYS A 64 -5.58 -13.43 -1.50
CA LYS A 64 -5.53 -13.59 -2.95
C LYS A 64 -5.25 -12.24 -3.64
N PRO A 65 -4.60 -12.25 -4.81
CA PRO A 65 -4.49 -11.06 -5.64
C PRO A 65 -5.88 -10.55 -6.05
N LEU A 66 -5.95 -9.28 -6.42
CA LEU A 66 -7.12 -8.69 -7.05
C LEU A 66 -7.23 -9.24 -8.48
N THR A 67 -8.43 -9.53 -8.95
CA THR A 67 -8.66 -9.91 -10.35
C THR A 67 -9.15 -8.68 -11.11
N ILE A 68 -8.46 -8.28 -12.18
CA ILE A 68 -8.87 -7.19 -13.07
C ILE A 68 -8.73 -7.64 -14.51
N LYS A 69 -9.85 -7.72 -15.25
CA LYS A 69 -9.90 -8.13 -16.67
C LYS A 69 -9.17 -9.45 -16.93
N GLY A 70 -9.32 -10.42 -16.03
CA GLY A 70 -8.66 -11.73 -16.12
C GLY A 70 -7.20 -11.77 -15.64
N HIS A 71 -6.62 -10.64 -15.24
CA HIS A 71 -5.27 -10.58 -14.68
C HIS A 71 -5.25 -10.56 -13.16
N ALA A 72 -4.25 -11.23 -12.58
CA ALA A 72 -4.01 -11.24 -11.14
C ALA A 72 -3.07 -10.10 -10.73
N LEU A 73 -3.55 -9.17 -9.90
CA LEU A 73 -2.81 -8.03 -9.38
C LEU A 73 -2.51 -8.22 -7.89
N ALA A 74 -1.24 -8.42 -7.56
CA ALA A 74 -0.78 -8.44 -6.17
C ALA A 74 -0.66 -7.03 -5.62
N ALA A 75 -1.20 -6.80 -4.43
CA ALA A 75 -1.23 -5.48 -3.81
C ALA A 75 -0.18 -5.33 -2.69
N ALA A 76 0.28 -4.09 -2.52
CA ALA A 76 1.03 -3.62 -1.36
C ALA A 76 0.65 -2.15 -1.08
N ILE A 77 0.07 -1.86 0.08
CA ILE A 77 -0.42 -0.52 0.42
C ILE A 77 0.69 0.32 1.06
N CYS A 78 0.98 1.49 0.49
CA CYS A 78 1.91 2.47 1.06
C CYS A 78 3.25 1.81 1.44
N TYR A 79 3.63 1.87 2.72
CA TYR A 79 4.92 1.40 3.24
C TYR A 79 5.14 -0.13 3.16
N GLU A 80 4.14 -0.91 2.76
CA GLU A 80 4.28 -2.35 2.53
C GLU A 80 5.36 -2.71 1.49
N VAL A 81 5.63 -1.80 0.55
CA VAL A 81 6.66 -1.98 -0.47
C VAL A 81 8.08 -1.98 0.10
N ALA A 82 8.28 -1.44 1.30
CA ALA A 82 9.56 -1.50 2.01
C ALA A 82 9.86 -2.90 2.58
N TYR A 83 8.89 -3.81 2.59
CA TYR A 83 9.06 -5.18 3.11
C TYR A 83 9.25 -6.19 1.96
N PRO A 84 10.50 -6.59 1.64
CA PRO A 84 10.80 -7.44 0.49
C PRO A 84 10.09 -8.80 0.56
N ASN A 85 10.07 -9.42 1.74
CA ASN A 85 9.45 -10.72 1.92
C ASN A 85 7.92 -10.67 1.79
N LEU A 86 7.29 -9.54 2.11
CA LEU A 86 5.84 -9.37 1.98
C LEU A 86 5.46 -9.30 0.51
N THR A 87 6.08 -8.37 -0.22
CA THR A 87 5.85 -8.17 -1.65
C THR A 87 6.19 -9.42 -2.45
N ARG A 88 7.30 -10.11 -2.12
CA ARG A 88 7.64 -11.41 -2.73
C ARG A 88 6.55 -12.46 -2.56
N ARG A 89 5.99 -12.61 -1.35
CA ARG A 89 4.91 -13.59 -1.12
C ARG A 89 3.66 -13.23 -1.90
N ASN A 90 3.26 -11.96 -1.90
CA ASN A 90 2.07 -11.51 -2.62
C ASN A 90 2.25 -11.68 -4.14
N ALA A 91 3.47 -11.51 -4.67
CA ALA A 91 3.77 -11.57 -6.08
C ALA A 91 3.71 -12.99 -6.72
N MET A 92 3.87 -14.07 -5.92
CA MET A 92 4.10 -15.45 -6.41
C MET A 92 3.10 -15.93 -7.48
N ASN A 93 1.84 -15.53 -7.39
CA ASN A 93 0.76 -15.94 -8.31
C ASN A 93 0.06 -14.72 -8.92
N SER A 94 0.85 -13.72 -9.33
CA SER A 94 0.34 -12.48 -9.93
C SER A 94 1.04 -12.16 -11.25
N ASP A 95 0.31 -11.47 -12.11
CA ASP A 95 0.78 -10.94 -13.38
C ASP A 95 1.42 -9.55 -13.20
N PHE A 96 0.87 -8.77 -12.24
CA PHE A 96 1.29 -7.40 -11.95
C PHE A 96 1.33 -7.14 -10.44
N LEU A 97 2.11 -6.14 -10.05
CA LEU A 97 2.08 -5.54 -8.73
C LEU A 97 1.38 -4.17 -8.77
N ILE A 98 0.63 -3.84 -7.72
CA ILE A 98 -0.01 -2.54 -7.55
C ILE A 98 0.22 -1.99 -6.15
N THR A 99 0.48 -0.69 -6.08
CA THR A 99 0.55 0.04 -4.82
C THR A 99 -0.26 1.31 -4.91
N VAL A 100 -1.11 1.50 -3.90
CA VAL A 100 -1.82 2.75 -3.64
C VAL A 100 -1.21 3.33 -2.37
N SER A 101 -0.71 4.56 -2.44
CA SER A 101 -0.07 5.26 -1.33
C SER A 101 -0.64 6.66 -1.15
N ASN A 102 -0.54 7.17 0.09
CA ASN A 102 -0.68 8.58 0.39
C ASN A 102 0.68 9.06 0.92
N ASP A 103 1.40 9.82 0.08
CA ASP A 103 2.73 10.32 0.38
C ASP A 103 2.72 11.80 0.82
N ALA A 104 1.54 12.39 1.06
CA ALA A 104 1.41 13.81 1.44
C ALA A 104 2.17 14.17 2.72
N TRP A 105 2.41 13.20 3.60
CA TRP A 105 3.23 13.34 4.80
C TRP A 105 4.70 13.72 4.52
N PHE A 106 5.18 13.49 3.30
CA PHE A 106 6.57 13.69 2.90
C PHE A 106 6.74 14.77 1.81
N THR A 107 5.69 15.51 1.47
CA THR A 107 5.75 16.57 0.45
C THR A 107 6.87 17.56 0.79
N GLY A 108 7.69 17.93 -0.21
CA GLY A 108 8.84 18.81 -0.03
C GLY A 108 10.11 18.14 0.51
N THR A 109 10.12 16.81 0.69
CA THR A 109 11.30 16.05 1.14
C THR A 109 11.76 15.02 0.11
N ALA A 110 12.87 14.32 0.38
CA ALA A 110 13.34 13.19 -0.44
C ALA A 110 12.51 11.90 -0.24
N GLY A 111 11.60 11.87 0.74
CA GLY A 111 10.84 10.67 1.12
C GLY A 111 10.10 9.97 -0.03
N PRO A 112 9.31 10.69 -0.86
CA PRO A 112 8.58 10.07 -1.98
C PRO A 112 9.52 9.43 -3.01
N TRP A 113 10.70 10.01 -3.22
CA TRP A 113 11.71 9.49 -4.15
C TRP A 113 12.39 8.22 -3.61
N GLN A 114 12.72 8.19 -2.32
CA GLN A 114 13.22 6.97 -1.67
C GLN A 114 12.17 5.86 -1.69
N HIS A 115 10.91 6.20 -1.46
CA HIS A 115 9.80 5.27 -1.53
C HIS A 115 9.62 4.71 -2.95
N LEU A 116 9.74 5.55 -3.98
CA LEU A 116 9.73 5.12 -5.39
C LEU A 116 10.87 4.14 -5.70
N GLN A 117 12.09 4.40 -5.23
CA GLN A 117 13.23 3.48 -5.43
C GLN A 117 12.96 2.09 -4.85
N MET A 118 12.26 2.01 -3.71
CA MET A 118 11.86 0.72 -3.15
C MET A 118 10.88 -0.01 -4.08
N VAL A 119 9.90 0.70 -4.65
CA VAL A 119 8.96 0.12 -5.64
C VAL A 119 9.69 -0.38 -6.89
N GLN A 120 10.65 0.39 -7.40
CA GLN A 120 11.50 -0.04 -8.52
C GLN A 120 12.23 -1.35 -8.23
N MET A 121 12.80 -1.47 -7.02
CA MET A 121 13.42 -2.72 -6.59
C MET A 121 12.41 -3.85 -6.50
N ARG A 122 11.23 -3.64 -5.92
CA ARG A 122 10.18 -4.68 -5.84
C ARG A 122 9.79 -5.19 -7.23
N ALA A 123 9.70 -4.31 -8.23
CA ALA A 123 9.42 -4.70 -9.61
C ALA A 123 10.53 -5.62 -10.17
N LYS A 124 11.78 -5.20 -10.00
CA LYS A 124 12.98 -5.91 -10.44
C LYS A 124 13.13 -7.29 -9.78
N GLU A 125 12.96 -7.39 -8.46
CA GLU A 125 13.16 -8.65 -7.74
C GLU A 125 12.08 -9.69 -8.05
N ASN A 126 10.86 -9.25 -8.38
CA ASN A 126 9.77 -10.16 -8.70
C ASN A 126 9.62 -10.41 -10.21
N GLY A 127 10.33 -9.66 -11.06
CA GLY A 127 10.18 -9.75 -12.51
C GLY A 127 8.74 -9.46 -12.93
N ARG A 128 8.12 -8.43 -12.33
CA ARG A 128 6.72 -8.03 -12.58
C ARG A 128 6.65 -6.53 -12.78
N TRP A 129 5.77 -6.11 -13.69
CA TRP A 129 5.39 -4.71 -13.80
C TRP A 129 4.75 -4.23 -12.50
N PHE A 130 5.01 -2.98 -12.15
CA PHE A 130 4.51 -2.37 -10.92
C PHE A 130 3.79 -1.05 -11.24
N ILE A 131 2.49 -1.01 -10.92
CA ILE A 131 1.64 0.18 -11.04
C ILE A 131 1.64 0.91 -9.69
N ARG A 132 2.16 2.14 -9.66
CA ARG A 132 2.17 2.98 -8.46
C ARG A 132 1.22 4.17 -8.65
N ALA A 133 0.20 4.23 -7.81
CA ALA A 133 -0.72 5.36 -7.71
C ALA A 133 -0.56 6.04 -6.34
N THR A 134 -0.36 7.35 -6.36
CA THR A 134 -0.23 8.18 -5.16
C THR A 134 -1.08 9.43 -5.26
N ASN A 135 -1.43 10.06 -4.13
CA ASN A 135 -2.18 11.34 -4.16
C ASN A 135 -1.31 12.53 -4.61
N THR A 136 -0.18 12.78 -3.93
CA THR A 136 0.73 13.91 -4.16
C THR A 136 2.17 13.46 -4.40
N GLY A 137 2.47 12.18 -4.16
CA GLY A 137 3.77 11.58 -4.38
C GLY A 137 4.06 11.26 -5.85
N VAL A 138 5.02 10.36 -6.08
CA VAL A 138 5.35 9.91 -7.43
C VAL A 138 4.39 8.82 -7.88
N THR A 139 3.51 9.14 -8.84
CA THR A 139 2.67 8.19 -9.58
C THR A 139 3.41 7.76 -10.86
N ALA A 140 3.57 6.46 -11.07
CA ALA A 140 4.40 5.92 -12.15
C ALA A 140 4.05 4.48 -12.55
N PHE A 141 4.40 4.12 -13.78
CA PHE A 141 4.51 2.74 -14.25
C PHE A 141 5.98 2.31 -14.24
N ILE A 142 6.25 1.14 -13.66
CA ILE A 142 7.58 0.55 -13.55
C ILE A 142 7.58 -0.80 -14.27
N ASP A 143 8.56 -1.03 -15.15
CA ASP A 143 8.72 -2.31 -15.84
C ASP A 143 9.27 -3.41 -14.93
N HIS A 144 9.31 -4.64 -15.44
CA HIS A 144 9.84 -5.81 -14.72
C HIS A 144 11.34 -5.75 -14.42
N ASN A 145 12.09 -4.79 -14.98
CA ASN A 145 13.50 -4.56 -14.69
C ASN A 145 13.71 -3.47 -13.63
N GLY A 146 12.63 -2.82 -13.17
CA GLY A 146 12.67 -1.72 -12.22
C GLY A 146 12.86 -0.34 -12.85
N HIS A 147 12.72 -0.20 -14.17
CA HIS A 147 12.81 1.10 -14.83
C HIS A 147 11.46 1.82 -14.82
N ILE A 148 11.50 3.14 -14.64
CA ILE A 148 10.31 3.99 -14.76
C ILE A 148 10.01 4.15 -16.25
N VAL A 149 8.87 3.62 -16.68
CA VAL A 149 8.40 3.70 -18.08
C VAL A 149 7.64 5.00 -18.31
N LYS A 150 6.84 5.40 -17.33
CA LYS A 150 6.06 6.65 -17.39
C LYS A 150 5.83 7.16 -15.98
N GLN A 151 5.78 8.48 -15.82
CA GLN A 151 5.62 9.15 -14.54
C GLN A 151 4.72 10.39 -14.70
N ALA A 152 3.88 10.65 -13.69
CA ALA A 152 3.09 11.87 -13.59
C ALA A 152 3.94 13.02 -12.97
N PRO A 153 3.63 14.29 -13.28
CA PRO A 153 4.18 15.42 -12.52
C PRO A 153 3.83 15.28 -11.02
N LEU A 154 4.76 15.70 -10.15
CA LEU A 154 4.52 15.71 -8.70
C LEU A 154 3.55 16.84 -8.33
N ASP A 155 2.75 16.59 -7.30
CA ASP A 155 1.88 17.59 -6.66
C ASP A 155 0.94 18.32 -7.65
N GLN A 156 0.47 17.60 -8.67
CA GLN A 156 -0.46 18.09 -9.67
C GLN A 156 -1.59 17.08 -9.88
N GLU A 157 -2.80 17.59 -10.09
CA GLU A 157 -3.92 16.75 -10.53
C GLU A 157 -3.62 16.20 -11.92
N PHE A 158 -3.47 14.88 -12.03
CA PHE A 158 -3.06 14.24 -13.27
C PHE A 158 -3.60 12.81 -13.40
N VAL A 159 -3.90 12.40 -14.63
CA VAL A 159 -4.24 11.01 -14.96
C VAL A 159 -3.13 10.41 -15.82
N LEU A 160 -2.34 9.52 -15.22
CA LEU A 160 -1.30 8.79 -15.95
C LEU A 160 -1.90 7.63 -16.74
N ARG A 161 -1.81 7.70 -18.08
CA ARG A 161 -2.25 6.64 -19.00
C ARG A 161 -1.05 5.90 -19.59
N GLY A 162 -1.08 4.57 -19.62
CA GLY A 162 -0.12 3.71 -20.32
C GLY A 162 -0.80 3.00 -21.49
N ASP A 163 -0.02 2.58 -22.48
CA ASP A 163 -0.47 1.81 -23.64
C ASP A 163 -0.19 0.31 -23.45
#